data_AF-A0A2N5CGD3-F1
#
_entry.id   AF-A0A2N5CGD3-F1
#
_cell.length_a   1.000
_cell.length_b   1.000
_cell.length_c   1.000
_cell.angle_alpha   90.00
_cell.angle_beta   90.00
_cell.angle_gamma   90.00
#
_symmetry.space_group_name_H-M   'P 1'
#
loop_
_entity.id
_entity.type
_entity.pdbx_description
1 polymer ?
#
loop_
_entity_poly.entity_id
_entity_poly.type
_entity_poly.pdbx_seq_one_letter_code
_entity_poly.pdbx_strand_id
1 'polypeptide(L)'
;MRAAGLPMSRRWAAALAGGVFCAVLSTAALAGAQKEEALADSVRGALAAAIADHRPVRPTFASGGEKLGYLKWLGEMSRRLESKLPDPQTRVELIETVYYEAKRAGLEPSLVLGLVQVESGFRKYAISSADARGLMQVMPFWVRSIGDGDTRKLFHLQSNLRYGCTILRHYLDRENGDLFLALGRYNGSRGRPEYPNAVLGAWKRWQYSEATVTIAGDPDGAAPAATAPVRRTLPPESPARNPFSPQRLANPS
;
A
#
# COMPACT_ATOMS: atom_id res chain seq x y z
N MET A 1 -1.96 34.38 -84.32
CA MET A 1 -1.02 33.25 -84.06
C MET A 1 -1.44 32.57 -82.76
N ARG A 2 -1.30 31.24 -82.70
CA ARG A 2 -1.64 30.27 -81.62
C ARG A 2 -1.29 30.78 -80.19
N ALA A 3 -1.90 30.38 -79.06
CA ALA A 3 -2.38 29.05 -78.64
C ALA A 3 -3.27 29.13 -77.36
N ALA A 4 -4.22 28.17 -77.22
CA ALA A 4 -4.47 27.25 -76.07
C ALA A 4 -4.23 27.73 -74.62
N GLY A 5 -4.98 27.39 -73.58
CA GLY A 5 -6.04 26.40 -73.31
C GLY A 5 -6.41 26.48 -71.81
N LEU A 6 -7.55 25.88 -71.45
CA LEU A 6 -8.30 25.85 -70.18
C LEU A 6 -7.53 25.90 -68.83
N PRO A 7 -8.08 26.53 -67.77
CA PRO A 7 -7.64 26.28 -66.39
C PRO A 7 -8.35 25.06 -65.78
N MET A 8 -7.57 24.03 -65.44
CA MET A 8 -8.06 22.85 -64.73
C MET A 8 -7.86 22.99 -63.22
N SER A 9 -8.95 22.67 -62.52
CA SER A 9 -9.20 22.51 -61.09
C SER A 9 -8.12 21.86 -60.22
N ARG A 10 -8.09 22.27 -58.93
CA ARG A 10 -8.21 21.42 -57.71
C ARG A 10 -7.41 22.03 -56.55
N ARG A 11 -8.10 22.65 -55.60
CA ARG A 11 -7.59 22.77 -54.21
C ARG A 11 -8.61 22.13 -53.29
N TRP A 12 -8.19 21.01 -52.72
CA TRP A 12 -8.88 20.22 -51.73
C TRP A 12 -8.89 21.03 -50.43
N ALA A 13 -10.08 21.40 -49.94
CA ALA A 13 -10.26 21.82 -48.56
C ALA A 13 -10.65 20.57 -47.76
N ALA A 14 -9.66 19.83 -47.27
CA ALA A 14 -9.89 18.76 -46.32
C ALA A 14 -10.20 19.38 -44.96
N ALA A 15 -11.38 19.07 -44.43
CA ALA A 15 -11.83 19.44 -43.12
C ALA A 15 -10.87 18.89 -42.04
N LEU A 16 -10.31 19.77 -41.23
CA LEU A 16 -9.65 19.39 -39.98
C LEU A 16 -10.75 18.99 -38.98
N ALA A 17 -11.13 17.71 -39.00
CA ALA A 17 -11.86 17.10 -37.92
C ALA A 17 -10.94 17.08 -36.68
N GLY A 18 -11.26 17.92 -35.70
CA GLY A 18 -10.61 17.96 -34.40
C GLY A 18 -10.80 16.63 -33.68
N GLY A 19 -9.82 15.75 -33.81
CA GLY A 19 -9.66 14.60 -32.92
C GLY A 19 -9.15 15.11 -31.58
N VAL A 20 -10.03 15.22 -30.60
CA VAL A 20 -9.65 15.34 -29.18
C VAL A 20 -8.92 14.04 -28.84
N PHE A 21 -7.59 14.09 -28.88
CA PHE A 21 -6.76 13.03 -28.34
C PHE A 21 -6.89 13.10 -26.82
N CYS A 22 -7.82 12.31 -26.27
CA CYS A 22 -7.88 12.05 -24.84
C CYS A 22 -6.57 11.35 -24.46
N ALA A 23 -5.57 12.15 -24.10
CA ALA A 23 -4.38 11.67 -23.44
C ALA A 23 -4.84 10.99 -22.14
N VAL A 24 -4.84 9.66 -22.15
CA VAL A 24 -4.87 8.87 -20.92
C VAL A 24 -3.58 9.26 -20.18
N LEU A 25 -3.70 10.23 -19.28
CA LEU A 25 -2.65 10.58 -18.34
C LEU A 25 -2.41 9.33 -17.50
N SER A 26 -1.45 8.53 -17.95
CA SER A 26 -0.82 7.52 -17.12
C SER A 26 -0.29 8.28 -15.92
N THR A 27 -0.94 8.13 -14.77
CA THR A 27 -0.47 8.68 -13.50
C THR A 27 0.94 8.13 -13.30
N ALA A 28 1.94 8.94 -13.63
CA ALA A 28 3.33 8.64 -13.37
C ALA A 28 3.43 8.34 -11.88
N ALA A 29 4.16 7.28 -11.54
CA ALA A 29 4.48 6.91 -10.17
C ALA A 29 4.93 8.17 -9.44
N LEU A 30 4.15 8.62 -8.45
CA LEU A 30 4.40 9.86 -7.72
C LEU A 30 5.48 9.62 -6.65
N ALA A 31 6.54 8.88 -6.99
CA ALA A 31 7.66 8.65 -6.11
C ALA A 31 8.43 9.97 -5.97
N GLY A 32 8.37 10.57 -4.79
CA GLY A 32 9.13 11.77 -4.46
C GLY A 32 10.62 11.43 -4.35
N ALA A 33 11.45 12.46 -4.34
CA ALA A 33 12.88 12.32 -4.15
C ALA A 33 13.21 12.10 -2.66
N GLN A 34 12.82 10.93 -2.12
CA GLN A 34 13.17 10.52 -0.77
C GLN A 34 14.69 10.61 -0.58
N LYS A 35 15.11 11.34 0.45
CA LYS A 35 16.53 11.51 0.79
C LYS A 35 16.97 10.41 1.75
N GLU A 36 18.19 9.92 1.54
CA GLU A 36 18.83 9.02 2.50
C GLU A 36 19.09 9.76 3.81
N GLU A 37 18.67 9.17 4.93
CA GLU A 37 18.85 9.69 6.28
C GLU A 37 19.80 8.75 7.04
N ALA A 38 20.68 9.31 7.86
CA ALA A 38 21.50 8.50 8.74
C ALA A 38 20.62 7.69 9.73
N LEU A 39 20.88 6.39 9.81
CA LEU A 39 20.27 5.48 10.77
C LEU A 39 21.27 5.24 11.91
N ALA A 40 20.80 5.28 13.15
CA ALA A 40 21.56 4.76 14.27
C ALA A 40 21.82 3.26 14.09
N ASP A 41 22.95 2.74 14.54
CA ASP A 41 23.34 1.35 14.32
C ASP A 41 22.33 0.34 14.88
N SER A 42 21.73 0.66 16.04
CA SER A 42 20.66 -0.14 16.63
C SER A 42 19.42 -0.22 15.74
N VAL A 43 19.02 0.90 15.13
CA VAL A 43 17.91 0.97 14.18
C VAL A 43 18.25 0.20 12.91
N ARG A 44 19.45 0.41 12.37
CA ARG A 44 19.93 -0.33 11.18
C ARG A 44 19.89 -1.84 11.40
N GLY A 45 20.40 -2.31 12.55
CA GLY A 45 20.40 -3.73 12.91
C GLY A 45 18.99 -4.31 13.04
N ALA A 46 18.07 -3.60 13.69
CA ALA A 46 16.68 -4.02 13.83
C ALA A 46 15.97 -4.14 12.47
N LEU A 47 16.17 -3.15 11.58
CA LEU A 47 15.60 -3.17 10.23
C LEU A 47 16.22 -4.29 9.39
N ALA A 48 17.54 -4.49 9.46
CA ALA A 48 18.21 -5.57 8.73
C ALA A 48 17.71 -6.95 9.16
N ALA A 49 17.53 -7.18 10.47
CA ALA A 49 16.93 -8.41 10.99
C ALA A 49 15.49 -8.60 10.47
N ALA A 50 14.70 -7.52 10.40
CA ALA A 50 13.34 -7.57 9.86
C ALA A 50 13.32 -7.93 8.37
N ILE A 51 14.30 -7.50 7.57
CA ILE A 51 14.41 -7.84 6.14
C ILE A 51 14.87 -9.29 5.92
N ALA A 52 15.85 -9.75 6.69
CA ALA A 52 16.50 -11.06 6.50
C ALA A 52 15.59 -12.28 6.74
N ASP A 53 14.40 -12.07 7.31
CA ASP A 53 13.56 -13.12 7.88
C ASP A 53 13.14 -14.30 6.96
N HIS A 54 13.12 -14.27 5.64
CA HIS A 54 12.72 -15.35 4.69
C HIS A 54 11.61 -16.39 5.02
N ARG A 55 10.87 -16.34 6.14
CA ARG A 55 9.79 -17.29 6.42
C ARG A 55 8.73 -17.26 5.31
N PRO A 56 8.14 -18.42 4.96
CA PRO A 56 7.18 -18.50 3.87
C PRO A 56 5.96 -17.64 4.17
N VAL A 57 5.43 -17.01 3.12
CA VAL A 57 4.18 -16.24 3.17
C VAL A 57 3.03 -17.19 3.45
N ARG A 58 2.68 -17.37 4.72
CA ARG A 58 1.53 -18.18 5.12
C ARG A 58 0.75 -17.42 6.20
N PRO A 59 -0.42 -16.87 5.86
CA PRO A 59 -1.35 -16.40 6.86
C PRO A 59 -1.67 -17.52 7.86
N THR A 60 -1.63 -17.20 9.14
CA THR A 60 -2.07 -18.08 10.22
C THR A 60 -3.30 -17.45 10.86
N PHE A 61 -4.26 -18.27 11.27
CA PHE A 61 -5.55 -17.84 11.80
C PHE A 61 -5.79 -18.51 13.14
N ALA A 62 -6.25 -17.75 14.13
CA ALA A 62 -6.56 -18.27 15.46
C ALA A 62 -7.86 -19.09 15.47
N SER A 63 -8.76 -18.85 14.52
CA SER A 63 -10.05 -19.53 14.44
C SER A 63 -10.53 -19.75 13.00
N GLY A 64 -11.51 -20.65 12.84
CA GLY A 64 -12.21 -20.85 11.58
C GLY A 64 -12.95 -19.60 11.10
N GLY A 65 -13.49 -18.79 12.02
CA GLY A 65 -14.15 -17.52 11.70
C GLY A 65 -13.18 -16.49 11.11
N GLU A 66 -11.98 -16.37 11.69
CA GLU A 66 -10.93 -15.49 11.16
C GLU A 66 -10.46 -15.95 9.77
N LYS A 67 -10.28 -17.26 9.58
CA LYS A 67 -9.96 -17.84 8.27
C LYS A 67 -11.05 -17.55 7.24
N LEU A 68 -12.33 -17.67 7.61
CA LEU A 68 -13.44 -17.36 6.72
C LEU A 68 -13.46 -15.88 6.35
N GLY A 69 -13.26 -14.98 7.30
CA GLY A 69 -13.16 -13.54 7.06
C GLY A 69 -12.01 -13.19 6.12
N TYR A 70 -10.85 -13.81 6.30
CA TYR A 70 -9.72 -13.68 5.38
C TYR A 70 -10.07 -14.15 3.96
N LEU A 71 -10.72 -15.31 3.81
CA LEU A 71 -11.08 -15.83 2.48
C LEU A 71 -12.09 -14.92 1.77
N LYS A 72 -13.07 -14.37 2.49
CA LYS A 72 -14.01 -13.37 1.96
C LYS A 72 -13.29 -12.09 1.52
N TRP A 73 -12.39 -11.58 2.37
CA TRP A 73 -11.55 -10.43 2.05
C TRP A 73 -10.68 -10.69 0.80
N LEU A 74 -10.00 -11.84 0.73
CA LEU A 74 -9.16 -12.26 -0.40
C LEU A 74 -9.98 -12.30 -1.70
N GLY A 75 -11.16 -12.89 -1.68
CA GLY A 75 -12.07 -12.93 -2.82
C GLY A 75 -12.47 -11.53 -3.29
N GLU A 76 -12.84 -10.65 -2.36
CA GLU A 76 -13.22 -9.27 -2.67
C GLU A 76 -12.04 -8.45 -3.23
N MET A 77 -10.84 -8.56 -2.64
CA MET A 77 -9.65 -7.89 -3.15
C MET A 77 -9.25 -8.41 -4.53
N SER A 78 -9.37 -9.73 -4.76
CA SER A 78 -9.10 -10.36 -6.06
C SER A 78 -10.05 -9.81 -7.13
N ARG A 79 -11.34 -9.68 -6.83
CA ARG A 79 -12.31 -9.05 -7.74
C ARG A 79 -11.94 -7.60 -8.05
N ARG A 80 -11.58 -6.79 -7.04
CA ARG A 80 -11.18 -5.38 -7.25
C ARG A 80 -9.92 -5.23 -8.10
N LEU A 81 -8.98 -6.18 -8.00
CA LEU A 81 -7.70 -6.14 -8.72
C LEU A 81 -7.77 -6.74 -10.14
N GLU A 82 -8.87 -7.39 -10.52
CA GLU A 82 -8.99 -8.11 -11.79
C GLU A 82 -8.62 -7.25 -13.01
N SER A 83 -9.10 -6.01 -13.06
CA SER A 83 -8.79 -5.08 -14.17
C SER A 83 -7.32 -4.67 -14.26
N LYS A 84 -6.56 -4.77 -13.17
CA LYS A 84 -5.14 -4.36 -13.10
C LYS A 84 -4.19 -5.54 -13.22
N LEU A 85 -4.60 -6.71 -12.73
CA LEU A 85 -3.85 -7.95 -12.75
C LEU A 85 -4.78 -9.07 -13.24
N PRO A 86 -4.94 -9.27 -14.55
CA PRO A 86 -5.90 -10.23 -15.10
C PRO A 86 -5.61 -11.68 -14.69
N ASP A 87 -4.33 -12.04 -14.59
CA ASP A 87 -3.88 -13.37 -14.17
C ASP A 87 -4.30 -13.67 -12.71
N PRO A 88 -5.17 -14.66 -12.46
CA PRO A 88 -5.67 -14.96 -11.12
C PRO A 88 -4.56 -15.40 -10.14
N GLN A 89 -3.57 -16.16 -10.62
CA GLN A 89 -2.50 -16.67 -9.78
C GLN A 89 -1.63 -15.53 -9.25
N THR A 90 -1.13 -14.67 -10.12
CA THR A 90 -0.35 -13.47 -9.77
C THR A 90 -1.14 -12.54 -8.84
N ARG A 91 -2.44 -12.38 -9.09
CA ARG A 91 -3.32 -11.54 -8.28
C ARG A 91 -3.49 -12.08 -6.87
N VAL A 92 -3.76 -13.38 -6.72
CA VAL A 92 -3.83 -14.03 -5.41
C VAL A 92 -2.48 -13.93 -4.71
N GLU A 93 -1.38 -14.31 -5.37
CA GLU A 93 -0.03 -14.25 -4.79
C GLU A 93 0.31 -12.85 -4.24
N LEU A 94 -0.03 -11.79 -4.99
CA LEU A 94 0.12 -10.42 -4.53
C LEU A 94 -0.70 -10.15 -3.26
N ILE A 95 -1.99 -10.47 -3.25
CA ILE A 95 -2.89 -10.15 -2.14
C ILE A 95 -2.46 -10.89 -0.87
N GLU A 96 -2.11 -12.17 -0.98
CA GLU A 96 -1.63 -12.97 0.16
C GLU A 96 -0.31 -12.41 0.71
N THR A 97 0.61 -12.02 -0.18
CA THR A 97 1.90 -11.45 0.22
C THR A 97 1.72 -10.08 0.86
N VAL A 98 0.83 -9.23 0.33
CA VAL A 98 0.47 -7.94 0.95
C VAL A 98 -0.10 -8.16 2.34
N TYR A 99 -1.06 -9.08 2.49
CA TYR A 99 -1.66 -9.39 3.78
C TYR A 99 -0.58 -9.80 4.80
N TYR A 100 0.27 -10.75 4.42
CA TYR A 100 1.31 -11.27 5.30
C TYR A 100 2.33 -10.20 5.71
N GLU A 101 2.94 -9.49 4.75
CA GLU A 101 3.99 -8.50 5.05
C GLU A 101 3.42 -7.27 5.78
N ALA A 102 2.17 -6.87 5.49
CA ALA A 102 1.47 -5.83 6.24
C ALA A 102 1.29 -6.23 7.71
N LYS A 103 0.68 -7.40 7.96
CA LYS A 103 0.44 -7.90 9.32
C LYS A 103 1.74 -8.10 10.08
N ARG A 104 2.78 -8.63 9.42
CA ARG A 104 4.13 -8.81 10.00
C ARG A 104 4.74 -7.48 10.45
N ALA A 105 4.54 -6.40 9.69
CA ALA A 105 5.02 -5.07 10.03
C ALA A 105 4.07 -4.28 10.98
N GLY A 106 2.96 -4.86 11.41
CA GLY A 106 1.96 -4.17 12.23
C GLY A 106 1.22 -3.07 11.46
N LEU A 107 0.99 -3.27 10.15
CA LEU A 107 0.28 -2.38 9.25
C LEU A 107 -1.06 -3.00 8.82
N GLU A 108 -2.02 -2.14 8.49
CA GLU A 108 -3.28 -2.55 7.89
C GLU A 108 -3.08 -3.00 6.43
N PRO A 109 -3.55 -4.20 6.02
CA PRO A 109 -3.44 -4.65 4.62
C PRO A 109 -4.06 -3.69 3.61
N SER A 110 -5.17 -3.04 3.98
CA SER A 110 -5.84 -2.03 3.16
C SER A 110 -4.99 -0.77 2.94
N LEU A 111 -4.20 -0.37 3.94
CA LEU A 111 -3.25 0.75 3.82
C LEU A 111 -2.14 0.39 2.82
N VAL A 112 -1.58 -0.82 2.93
CA VAL A 112 -0.52 -1.28 2.03
C VAL A 112 -1.03 -1.41 0.58
N LEU A 113 -2.23 -1.94 0.35
CA LEU A 113 -2.86 -1.95 -0.98
C LEU A 113 -3.03 -0.53 -1.54
N GLY A 114 -3.48 0.41 -0.70
CA GLY A 114 -3.62 1.82 -1.08
C GLY A 114 -2.28 2.46 -1.45
N LEU A 115 -1.23 2.18 -0.68
CA LEU A 115 0.12 2.65 -0.96
C LEU A 115 0.67 2.05 -2.27
N VAL A 116 0.56 0.73 -2.49
CA VAL A 116 0.98 0.08 -3.75
C VAL A 116 0.23 0.65 -4.96
N GLN A 117 -1.07 0.96 -4.81
CA GLN A 117 -1.84 1.60 -5.86
C GLN A 117 -1.25 2.95 -6.26
N VAL A 118 -0.91 3.80 -5.28
CA VAL A 118 -0.36 5.14 -5.53
C VAL A 118 1.07 5.08 -6.08
N GLU A 119 1.88 4.17 -5.55
CA GLU A 119 3.29 4.06 -5.90
C GLU A 119 3.51 3.47 -7.29
N SER A 120 2.87 2.34 -7.61
CA SER A 120 3.15 1.61 -8.85
C SER A 120 1.91 1.31 -9.67
N GLY A 121 0.70 1.53 -9.14
CA GLY A 121 -0.52 1.01 -9.74
C GLY A 121 -0.48 -0.50 -9.91
N PHE A 122 0.15 -1.22 -8.97
CA PHE A 122 0.38 -2.66 -8.96
C PHE A 122 1.35 -3.19 -10.03
N ARG A 123 2.19 -2.33 -10.63
CA ARG A 123 3.23 -2.75 -11.58
C ARG A 123 4.48 -3.24 -10.86
N LYS A 124 4.70 -4.56 -10.85
CA LYS A 124 5.85 -5.23 -10.21
C LYS A 124 7.22 -4.71 -10.67
N TYR A 125 7.36 -4.31 -11.93
CA TYR A 125 8.61 -3.84 -12.53
C TYR A 125 8.67 -2.31 -12.71
N ALA A 126 7.89 -1.55 -11.94
CA ALA A 126 7.92 -0.09 -12.00
C ALA A 126 9.28 0.47 -11.57
N ILE A 127 9.75 1.48 -12.31
CA ILE A 127 10.94 2.27 -12.00
C ILE A 127 10.55 3.75 -12.15
N SER A 128 10.78 4.57 -11.14
CA SER A 128 10.56 6.03 -11.23
C SER A 128 11.76 6.75 -11.83
N SER A 129 11.57 8.03 -12.17
CA SER A 129 12.68 8.93 -12.54
C SER A 129 13.69 9.15 -11.42
N ALA A 130 13.30 8.93 -10.16
CA ALA A 130 14.16 8.98 -8.98
C ALA A 130 14.82 7.63 -8.66
N ASP A 131 14.71 6.63 -9.55
CA ASP A 131 15.21 5.26 -9.37
C ASP A 131 14.52 4.46 -8.24
N ALA A 132 13.31 4.85 -7.84
CA ALA A 132 12.49 4.06 -6.93
C ALA A 132 11.95 2.82 -7.66
N ARG A 133 11.96 1.64 -7.00
CA ARG A 133 11.73 0.35 -7.69
C ARG A 133 10.60 -0.49 -7.09
N GLY A 134 9.88 -1.16 -7.99
CA GLY A 134 8.88 -2.17 -7.67
C GLY A 134 7.56 -1.63 -7.13
N LEU A 135 6.78 -2.52 -6.49
CA LEU A 135 5.40 -2.27 -6.09
C LEU A 135 5.22 -1.09 -5.13
N MET A 136 6.08 -1.00 -4.13
CA MET A 136 6.08 0.04 -3.10
C MET A 136 7.13 1.13 -3.36
N GLN A 137 7.71 1.18 -4.57
CA GLN A 137 8.70 2.16 -5.01
C GLN A 137 9.80 2.39 -3.97
N VAL A 138 10.48 1.31 -3.59
CA VAL A 138 11.56 1.36 -2.60
C VAL A 138 12.81 1.95 -3.25
N MET A 139 13.46 2.89 -2.56
CA MET A 139 14.71 3.47 -3.02
C MET A 139 15.89 2.49 -2.84
N PRO A 140 16.79 2.36 -3.83
CA PRO A 140 17.94 1.45 -3.78
C PRO A 140 18.88 1.64 -2.58
N PHE A 141 18.96 2.84 -2.00
CA PHE A 141 19.79 3.08 -0.82
C PHE A 141 19.35 2.26 0.40
N TRP A 142 18.06 1.93 0.53
CA TRP A 142 17.58 1.07 1.60
C TRP A 142 18.18 -0.33 1.51
N VAL A 143 18.30 -0.88 0.30
CA VAL A 143 18.89 -2.21 0.09
C VAL A 143 20.36 -2.24 0.49
N ARG A 144 21.08 -1.13 0.28
CA ARG A 144 22.47 -0.99 0.75
C ARG A 144 22.55 -0.77 2.26
N SER A 145 21.61 0.00 2.81
CA SER A 145 21.65 0.41 4.22
C SER A 145 21.17 -0.66 5.20
N ILE A 146 20.16 -1.46 4.84
CA ILE A 146 19.52 -2.46 5.72
C ILE A 146 19.40 -3.84 5.06
N GLY A 147 20.10 -4.07 3.95
CA GLY A 147 20.04 -5.30 3.18
C GLY A 147 21.42 -5.80 2.76
N ASP A 148 21.46 -6.61 1.71
CA ASP A 148 22.68 -7.19 1.13
C ASP A 148 23.21 -6.42 -0.09
N GLY A 149 22.63 -5.24 -0.39
CA GLY A 149 23.00 -4.43 -1.53
C GLY A 149 22.44 -4.88 -2.88
N ASP A 150 21.76 -6.04 -2.98
CA ASP A 150 21.22 -6.52 -4.25
C ASP A 150 19.89 -5.85 -4.62
N THR A 151 19.99 -4.73 -5.34
CA THR A 151 18.81 -3.93 -5.76
C THR A 151 17.85 -4.67 -6.69
N ARG A 152 18.25 -5.79 -7.32
CA ARG A 152 17.36 -6.61 -8.16
C ARG A 152 16.22 -7.21 -7.35
N LYS A 153 16.44 -7.42 -6.05
CA LYS A 153 15.42 -7.92 -5.12
C LYS A 153 14.20 -7.01 -5.00
N LEU A 154 14.34 -5.73 -5.34
CA LEU A 154 13.21 -4.80 -5.35
C LEU A 154 12.19 -5.11 -6.46
N PHE A 155 12.50 -5.99 -7.41
CA PHE A 155 11.55 -6.50 -8.38
C PHE A 155 10.92 -7.84 -7.99
N HIS A 156 11.35 -8.46 -6.88
CA HIS A 156 10.71 -9.65 -6.33
C HIS A 156 9.55 -9.26 -5.42
N LEU A 157 8.42 -9.94 -5.56
CA LEU A 157 7.15 -9.59 -4.91
C LEU A 157 7.30 -9.50 -3.39
N GLN A 158 7.74 -10.60 -2.76
CA GLN A 158 7.89 -10.66 -1.31
C GLN A 158 8.94 -9.68 -0.79
N SER A 159 10.11 -9.64 -1.42
CA SER A 159 11.19 -8.74 -0.99
C SER A 159 10.77 -7.28 -1.06
N ASN A 160 10.16 -6.83 -2.16
CA ASN A 160 9.72 -5.44 -2.30
C ASN A 160 8.69 -5.05 -1.24
N LEU A 161 7.68 -5.89 -1.03
CA LEU A 161 6.64 -5.65 0.00
C LEU A 161 7.23 -5.66 1.41
N ARG A 162 8.19 -6.56 1.68
CA ARG A 162 8.89 -6.60 2.96
C ARG A 162 9.67 -5.33 3.23
N TYR A 163 10.45 -4.85 2.26
CA TYR A 163 11.16 -3.58 2.39
C TYR A 163 10.20 -2.43 2.61
N GLY A 164 9.20 -2.27 1.74
CA GLY A 164 8.26 -1.15 1.84
C GLY A 164 7.47 -1.14 3.16
N CYS A 165 6.97 -2.29 3.62
CA CYS A 165 6.27 -2.40 4.89
C CYS A 165 7.19 -2.09 6.09
N THR A 166 8.42 -2.61 6.07
CA THR A 166 9.42 -2.35 7.12
C THR A 166 9.79 -0.87 7.20
N ILE A 167 10.01 -0.21 6.05
CA ILE A 167 10.34 1.21 5.96
C ILE A 167 9.16 2.08 6.40
N LEU A 168 7.94 1.76 5.97
CA LEU A 168 6.74 2.49 6.41
C LEU A 168 6.53 2.39 7.91
N ARG A 169 6.71 1.19 8.48
CA ARG A 169 6.63 1.00 9.94
C ARG A 169 7.67 1.84 10.68
N HIS A 170 8.92 1.82 10.21
CA HIS A 170 9.99 2.67 10.76
C HIS A 170 9.62 4.15 10.76
N TYR A 171 9.03 4.65 9.67
CA TYR A 171 8.61 6.05 9.61
C TYR A 171 7.39 6.37 10.46
N LEU A 172 6.46 5.44 10.63
CA LEU A 172 5.40 5.59 11.60
C LEU A 172 5.96 5.72 13.02
N ASP A 173 6.94 4.89 13.39
CA ASP A 173 7.60 4.99 14.69
C ASP A 173 8.33 6.33 14.86
N ARG A 174 9.06 6.77 13.83
CA ARG A 174 9.79 8.05 13.83
C ARG A 174 8.88 9.27 13.95
N GLU A 175 7.66 9.18 13.43
CA GLU A 175 6.66 10.27 13.48
C GLU A 175 5.62 10.05 14.61
N ASN A 176 5.94 9.24 15.62
CA ASN A 176 5.09 8.98 16.78
C ASN A 176 3.67 8.49 16.44
N GLY A 177 3.54 7.72 15.36
CA GLY A 177 2.28 7.18 14.86
C GLY A 177 1.49 8.13 13.96
N ASP A 178 2.00 9.33 13.65
CA ASP A 178 1.37 10.22 12.68
C ASP A 178 1.57 9.67 11.26
N LEU A 179 0.51 9.03 10.73
CA LEU A 179 0.52 8.43 9.41
C LEU A 179 0.70 9.46 8.29
N PHE A 180 0.19 10.68 8.46
CA PHE A 180 0.31 11.72 7.44
C PHE A 180 1.78 12.14 7.28
N LEU A 181 2.46 12.40 8.39
CA LEU A 181 3.89 12.72 8.39
C LEU A 181 4.74 11.53 7.95
N ALA A 182 4.40 10.32 8.37
CA ALA A 182 5.12 9.09 7.98
C ALA A 182 5.05 8.85 6.47
N LEU A 183 3.87 9.01 5.85
CA LEU A 183 3.71 8.91 4.40
C LEU A 183 4.48 10.01 3.66
N GLY A 184 4.42 11.26 4.16
CA GLY A 184 5.22 12.35 3.60
C GLY A 184 6.72 12.03 3.65
N ARG A 185 7.22 11.44 4.75
CA ARG A 185 8.62 11.03 4.85
C ARG A 185 8.96 9.83 3.96
N TYR A 186 8.07 8.83 3.90
CA TYR A 186 8.22 7.67 3.02
C TYR A 186 8.48 8.08 1.57
N ASN A 187 7.72 9.07 1.09
CA ASN A 187 7.85 9.61 -0.25
C ASN A 187 8.98 10.65 -0.43
N GLY A 188 9.38 11.34 0.64
CA GLY A 188 10.29 12.49 0.56
C GLY A 188 9.60 13.86 0.42
N SER A 189 8.29 13.92 0.63
CA SER A 189 7.44 15.13 0.60
C SER A 189 6.92 15.54 1.99
N ARG A 190 7.66 15.23 3.07
CA ARG A 190 7.24 15.49 4.46
C ARG A 190 6.77 16.94 4.64
N GLY A 191 5.58 17.10 5.21
CA GLY A 191 4.92 18.41 5.41
C GLY A 191 4.09 18.88 4.22
N ARG A 192 4.05 18.13 3.11
CA ARG A 192 3.19 18.40 1.95
C ARG A 192 2.00 17.43 1.90
N PRO A 193 0.78 17.90 1.61
CA PRO A 193 -0.43 17.09 1.74
C PRO A 193 -0.74 16.20 0.54
N GLU A 194 -0.20 16.47 -0.65
CA GLU A 194 -0.66 15.87 -1.90
C GLU A 194 -0.46 14.34 -1.91
N TYR A 195 0.74 13.89 -1.57
CA TYR A 195 1.06 12.47 -1.54
C TYR A 195 0.34 11.73 -0.39
N PRO A 196 0.38 12.18 0.88
CA PRO A 196 -0.36 11.53 1.95
C PRO A 196 -1.86 11.45 1.64
N ASN A 197 -2.48 12.52 1.13
CA ASN A 197 -3.90 12.50 0.80
C ASN A 197 -4.24 11.51 -0.32
N ALA A 198 -3.36 11.36 -1.32
CA ALA A 198 -3.54 10.34 -2.36
C ALA A 198 -3.55 8.93 -1.78
N VAL A 199 -2.62 8.62 -0.88
CA VAL A 199 -2.53 7.31 -0.22
C VAL A 199 -3.71 7.09 0.74
N LEU A 200 -4.09 8.08 1.55
CA LEU A 200 -5.24 7.99 2.46
C LEU A 200 -6.56 7.80 1.68
N GLY A 201 -6.70 8.49 0.53
CA GLY A 201 -7.84 8.30 -0.37
C GLY A 201 -7.87 6.90 -0.98
N ALA A 202 -6.71 6.35 -1.37
CA ALA A 202 -6.60 4.98 -1.84
C ALA A 202 -6.91 3.97 -0.74
N TRP A 203 -6.35 4.16 0.46
CA TRP A 203 -6.59 3.32 1.63
C TRP A 203 -8.09 3.17 1.91
N LYS A 204 -8.85 4.28 1.93
CA LYS A 204 -10.31 4.25 2.10
C LYS A 204 -11.01 3.34 1.09
N ARG A 205 -10.55 3.31 -0.18
CA ARG A 205 -11.13 2.44 -1.22
C ARG A 205 -10.74 0.96 -1.07
N TRP A 206 -9.68 0.65 -0.34
CA TRP A 206 -9.25 -0.72 -0.04
C TRP A 206 -9.75 -1.23 1.31
N GLN A 207 -10.41 -0.39 2.11
CA GLN A 207 -11.09 -0.85 3.31
C GLN A 207 -12.19 -1.84 2.92
N TYR A 208 -12.30 -2.87 3.75
CA TYR A 208 -13.30 -3.92 3.64
C TYR A 208 -13.97 -4.05 5.00
N SER A 209 -15.29 -3.93 5.00
CA SER A 209 -16.13 -4.33 6.11
C SER A 209 -17.06 -5.38 5.57
N GLU A 210 -17.23 -6.49 6.28
CA GLU A 210 -18.37 -7.35 6.02
C GLU A 210 -19.62 -6.51 6.27
N ALA A 211 -20.46 -6.33 5.25
CA ALA A 211 -21.81 -5.87 5.52
C ALA A 211 -22.46 -6.98 6.34
N THR A 212 -22.89 -6.67 7.56
CA THR A 212 -23.68 -7.61 8.35
C THR A 212 -24.97 -7.88 7.60
N VAL A 213 -25.02 -8.99 6.85
CA VAL A 213 -26.28 -9.52 6.38
C VAL A 213 -26.94 -10.10 7.61
N THR A 214 -27.83 -9.33 8.23
CA THR A 214 -28.77 -9.89 9.20
C THR A 214 -29.69 -10.80 8.39
N ILE A 215 -29.36 -12.09 8.29
CA ILE A 215 -30.30 -13.08 7.81
C ILE A 215 -31.43 -13.10 8.84
N ALA A 216 -32.56 -12.50 8.51
CA ALA A 216 -33.79 -12.66 9.27
C ALA A 216 -34.21 -14.13 9.15
N GLY A 217 -33.69 -14.99 10.03
CA GLY A 217 -34.04 -16.41 9.99
C GLY A 217 -33.10 -17.41 10.64
N ASP A 218 -32.08 -17.00 11.42
CA ASP A 218 -31.27 -17.96 12.20
C ASP A 218 -31.79 -18.03 13.65
N PRO A 219 -32.50 -19.10 14.07
CA PRO A 219 -33.05 -19.21 15.41
C PRO A 219 -31.98 -19.44 16.50
N ASP A 220 -30.73 -19.70 16.12
CA ASP A 220 -29.61 -19.93 17.06
C ASP A 220 -28.73 -18.70 17.30
N GLY A 221 -29.24 -17.51 16.98
CA GLY A 221 -28.66 -16.25 17.42
C GLY A 221 -28.78 -16.08 18.94
N ALA A 222 -27.90 -16.75 19.70
CA ALA A 222 -27.71 -16.47 21.12
C ALA A 222 -27.42 -14.98 21.29
N ALA A 223 -28.43 -14.24 21.74
CA ALA A 223 -28.32 -12.83 22.07
C ALA A 223 -27.19 -12.63 23.09
N PRO A 224 -26.32 -11.62 22.94
CA PRO A 224 -25.44 -11.26 24.03
C PRO A 224 -26.32 -10.70 25.16
N ALA A 225 -26.30 -11.40 26.29
CA ALA A 225 -26.97 -10.98 27.51
C ALA A 225 -26.51 -9.57 27.89
N ALA A 226 -27.46 -8.64 27.94
CA ALA A 226 -27.26 -7.33 28.50
C ALA A 226 -27.04 -7.46 30.01
N THR A 227 -25.83 -7.18 30.49
CA THR A 227 -25.58 -6.81 31.88
C THR A 227 -24.84 -5.48 31.89
N ALA A 228 -25.60 -4.41 32.17
CA ALA A 228 -25.05 -3.11 32.48
C ALA A 228 -24.33 -3.12 33.83
N PRO A 229 -23.19 -2.42 33.99
CA PRO A 229 -22.73 -2.00 35.31
C PRO A 229 -22.98 -0.51 35.54
N VAL A 230 -23.27 -0.23 36.82
CA VAL A 230 -23.53 1.04 37.46
C VAL A 230 -22.44 2.09 37.18
N ARG A 231 -22.87 3.33 36.91
CA ARG A 231 -22.03 4.50 36.64
C ARG A 231 -21.30 4.95 37.92
N ARG A 232 -19.98 4.68 38.01
CA ARG A 232 -19.05 5.44 38.87
C ARG A 232 -18.30 6.45 38.00
N THR A 233 -18.38 7.72 38.37
CA THR A 233 -17.63 8.82 37.75
C THR A 233 -16.14 8.70 38.12
N LEU A 234 -15.29 8.48 37.12
CA LEU A 234 -13.83 8.56 37.20
C LEU A 234 -13.34 9.82 36.44
N PRO A 235 -12.23 10.45 36.87
CA PRO A 235 -11.66 11.65 36.24
C PRO A 235 -11.09 11.36 34.84
N PRO A 236 -10.85 12.39 33.99
CA PRO A 236 -10.57 12.18 32.56
C PRO A 236 -9.30 11.37 32.30
N GLU A 237 -9.44 10.28 31.55
CA GLU A 237 -8.36 9.41 31.08
C GLU A 237 -7.43 10.16 30.11
N SER A 238 -6.12 10.00 30.31
CA SER A 238 -5.11 10.31 29.30
C SER A 238 -5.30 9.39 28.07
N PRO A 239 -5.04 9.87 26.84
CA PRO A 239 -5.30 9.08 25.63
C PRO A 239 -4.54 7.75 25.64
N ALA A 240 -5.26 6.68 25.29
CA ALA A 240 -4.79 5.30 25.34
C ALA A 240 -3.48 5.10 24.55
N ARG A 241 -2.49 4.49 25.20
CA ARG A 241 -1.24 4.07 24.56
C ARG A 241 -1.51 2.91 23.59
N ASN A 242 -0.87 2.98 22.42
CA ASN A 242 -0.91 1.99 21.36
C ASN A 242 -0.61 0.56 21.89
N PRO A 243 -1.50 -0.43 21.68
CA PRO A 243 -1.37 -1.80 22.20
C PRO A 243 -0.21 -2.60 21.56
N PHE A 244 0.49 -2.05 20.58
CA PHE A 244 1.62 -2.71 19.90
C PHE A 244 2.98 -2.04 20.16
N SER A 245 3.13 -1.32 21.27
CA SER A 245 4.45 -0.86 21.71
C SER A 245 5.26 -2.05 22.23
N PRO A 246 6.46 -2.35 21.70
CA PRO A 246 7.29 -3.42 22.25
C PRO A 246 7.66 -3.06 23.70
N GLN A 247 7.18 -3.86 24.65
CA GLN A 247 7.53 -3.71 26.06
C GLN A 247 9.04 -3.94 26.22
N ARG A 248 9.67 -2.98 26.89
CA ARG A 248 11.08 -2.97 27.26
C ARG A 248 11.34 -4.18 28.16
N LEU A 249 12.19 -5.12 27.72
CA LEU A 249 12.78 -6.13 28.59
C LEU A 249 13.53 -5.40 29.72
N ALA A 250 13.03 -5.55 30.94
CA ALA A 250 13.70 -5.09 32.16
C ALA A 250 14.77 -6.12 32.56
N ASN A 251 15.88 -5.60 33.09
CA ASN A 251 16.99 -6.31 33.74
C ASN A 251 16.55 -7.48 34.63
N PRO A 252 17.36 -8.55 34.71
CA PRO A 252 17.46 -9.35 35.92
C PRO A 252 18.65 -8.88 36.78
N SER A 253 18.33 -8.53 38.03
CA SER A 253 19.16 -8.55 39.25
C SER A 253 20.48 -7.78 39.28
#